data_AF-A0A970BUX3-F1
#
_entry.id   AF-A0A970BUX3-F1
#
_cell.length_a   1.000
_cell.length_b   1.000
_cell.length_c   1.000
_cell.angle_alpha   90.00
_cell.angle_beta   90.00
_cell.angle_gamma   90.00
#
_symmetry.space_group_name_H-M   'P 1'
#
loop_
_entity.id
_entity.type
_entity.pdbx_description
1 polymer ?
#
loop_
_entity_poly.entity_id
_entity_poly.type
_entity_poly.pdbx_seq_one_letter_code
_entity_poly.pdbx_strand_id
1 'polypeptide(L)'
;MSISRREFVRLATLSVAASVAAACSSRRATPGPPAQPARPTPQPSRVSGITRYQEAPMLAERVARGELPPAEERLPENPLILGGAGSIGPYGGDIRSGFTLEYGSFAADMRDGEVGRHIVPLLFQGLVAYDQDLRLR
;
A
#
# COMPACT_ATOMS: atom_id res chain seq x y z
N MET A 1 27.95 1.88 -58.20
CA MET A 1 26.61 1.26 -58.01
C MET A 1 25.75 2.27 -57.25
N SER A 2 24.91 3.03 -57.96
CA SER A 2 24.11 4.11 -57.36
C SER A 2 22.72 3.58 -57.00
N ILE A 3 22.42 3.46 -55.71
CA ILE A 3 21.11 3.02 -55.21
C ILE A 3 20.15 4.21 -55.20
N SER A 4 18.97 4.04 -55.79
CA SER A 4 17.95 5.11 -55.83
C SER A 4 17.18 5.20 -54.51
N ARG A 5 16.60 6.37 -54.18
CA ARG A 5 15.78 6.56 -52.96
C ARG A 5 14.63 5.55 -52.86
N ARG A 6 14.03 5.17 -53.98
CA ARG A 6 12.93 4.18 -54.02
C ARG A 6 13.42 2.75 -53.76
N GLU A 7 14.63 2.45 -54.23
CA GLU A 7 15.28 1.15 -54.04
C GLU A 7 15.80 0.99 -52.61
N PHE A 8 16.33 2.06 -52.02
CA PHE A 8 16.67 2.11 -50.60
C PHE A 8 15.45 1.87 -49.71
N VAL A 9 14.30 2.49 -50.01
CA VAL A 9 13.05 2.26 -49.25
C VAL A 9 12.57 0.81 -49.38
N ARG A 10 12.68 0.18 -50.56
CA ARG A 10 12.31 -1.23 -50.74
C ARG A 10 13.23 -2.20 -50.00
N LEU A 11 14.54 -1.91 -49.96
CA LEU A 11 15.51 -2.72 -49.22
C LEU A 11 15.34 -2.56 -47.69
N ALA A 12 15.01 -1.36 -47.23
CA ALA A 12 14.75 -1.08 -45.82
C ALA A 12 13.45 -1.75 -45.30
N THR A 13 12.39 -1.83 -46.11
CA THR A 13 11.15 -2.50 -45.68
C THR A 13 11.28 -4.02 -45.63
N LEU A 14 12.10 -4.64 -46.50
CA LEU A 14 12.34 -6.09 -46.49
C LEU A 14 13.12 -6.57 -45.27
N SER A 15 13.98 -5.72 -44.68
CA SER A 15 14.79 -6.08 -43.50
C SER A 15 13.99 -6.03 -42.19
N VAL A 16 12.96 -5.20 -42.08
CA VAL A 16 12.08 -5.11 -40.89
C VAL A 16 11.08 -6.28 -40.82
N ALA A 17 10.64 -6.83 -41.95
CA ALA A 17 9.73 -7.97 -41.98
C ALA A 17 10.39 -9.28 -41.47
N ALA A 18 11.72 -9.40 -41.63
CA ALA A 18 12.46 -10.59 -41.23
C ALA A 18 12.61 -10.72 -39.68
N SER A 19 12.60 -9.61 -38.94
CA SER A 19 12.78 -9.62 -37.49
C SER A 19 11.52 -9.98 -36.69
N VAL A 20 10.33 -9.91 -37.28
CA VAL A 20 9.06 -10.26 -36.60
C VAL A 20 8.80 -11.78 -36.58
N ALA A 21 9.33 -12.54 -37.56
CA ALA A 21 9.09 -13.99 -37.66
C ALA A 21 9.91 -14.83 -36.65
N ALA A 22 11.04 -14.33 -36.15
CA ALA A 22 11.91 -15.08 -35.25
C ALA A 22 11.43 -15.11 -33.78
N ALA A 23 10.53 -14.20 -33.39
CA ALA A 23 10.12 -14.02 -32.00
C ALA A 23 9.06 -15.03 -31.50
N CYS A 24 8.38 -15.74 -32.40
CA CYS A 24 7.31 -16.67 -32.02
C CYS A 24 7.76 -18.14 -31.89
N SER A 25 9.00 -18.48 -32.25
CA SER A 25 9.44 -19.88 -32.31
C SER A 25 10.24 -20.36 -31.09
N SER A 26 10.63 -19.48 -30.15
CA SER A 26 11.53 -19.85 -29.06
C SER A 26 10.90 -20.02 -27.67
N ARG A 27 9.57 -20.16 -27.55
CA ARG A 27 8.94 -20.47 -26.26
C ARG A 27 9.09 -21.96 -25.91
N ARG A 28 10.33 -22.39 -25.62
CA ARG A 28 10.61 -23.67 -24.98
C ARG A 28 10.34 -23.50 -23.49
N ALA A 29 9.37 -24.25 -22.97
CA ALA A 29 9.13 -24.35 -21.54
C ALA A 29 10.35 -25.02 -20.88
N THR A 30 11.10 -24.25 -20.09
CA THR A 30 12.08 -24.79 -19.16
C THR A 30 11.33 -25.62 -18.11
N PRO A 31 11.74 -26.85 -17.78
CA PRO A 31 11.21 -27.54 -16.62
C PRO A 31 11.46 -26.65 -15.40
N GLY A 32 10.38 -26.24 -14.73
CA GLY A 32 10.48 -25.46 -13.50
C GLY A 32 11.31 -26.21 -12.45
N PRO A 33 12.07 -25.51 -11.60
CA PRO A 33 12.78 -26.14 -10.49
C PRO A 33 11.81 -27.01 -9.67
N PRO A 34 12.24 -28.18 -9.15
CA PRO A 34 11.40 -29.00 -8.29
C PRO A 34 10.86 -28.16 -7.14
N ALA A 35 9.57 -28.30 -6.88
CA ALA A 35 8.86 -27.56 -5.85
C ALA A 35 9.63 -27.63 -4.53
N GLN A 36 10.07 -26.46 -4.05
CA GLN A 36 10.62 -26.36 -2.70
C GLN A 36 9.53 -26.77 -1.70
N PRO A 37 9.89 -27.53 -0.64
CA PRO A 37 8.95 -27.85 0.42
C PRO A 37 8.31 -26.56 0.92
N ALA A 38 6.98 -26.57 1.01
CA ALA A 38 6.20 -25.45 1.48
C ALA A 38 6.80 -24.94 2.79
N ARG A 39 7.41 -23.75 2.73
CA ARG A 39 7.84 -23.03 3.93
C ARG A 39 6.58 -22.86 4.79
N PRO A 40 6.59 -23.22 6.09
CA PRO A 40 5.40 -23.13 6.92
C PRO A 40 4.84 -21.71 6.82
N THR A 41 3.60 -21.62 6.34
CA THR A 41 2.81 -20.40 6.38
C THR A 41 2.88 -19.88 7.82
N PRO A 42 3.27 -18.62 8.07
CA PRO A 42 3.20 -18.06 9.41
C PRO A 42 1.74 -18.21 9.86
N GLN A 43 1.48 -19.14 10.78
CA GLN A 43 0.22 -19.15 11.48
C GLN A 43 0.12 -17.79 12.17
N PRO A 44 -1.04 -17.12 12.14
CA PRO A 44 -1.23 -15.93 12.94
C PRO A 44 -0.95 -16.33 14.38
N SER A 45 0.16 -15.83 14.92
CA SER A 45 0.51 -15.96 16.31
C SER A 45 -0.67 -15.40 17.09
N ARG A 46 -1.47 -16.28 17.72
CA ARG A 46 -2.45 -15.83 18.70
C ARG A 46 -1.64 -15.13 19.78
N VAL A 47 -1.74 -13.81 19.83
CA VAL A 47 -1.21 -13.02 20.94
C VAL A 47 -2.12 -13.31 22.12
N SER A 48 -1.87 -14.43 22.80
CA SER A 48 -2.52 -14.73 24.07
C SER A 48 -1.97 -13.76 25.11
N GLY A 49 -2.79 -12.77 25.47
CA GLY A 49 -2.62 -11.96 26.68
C GLY A 49 -2.19 -10.51 26.46
N ILE A 50 -3.00 -9.70 25.76
CA ILE A 50 -3.06 -8.27 26.08
C ILE A 50 -3.94 -8.17 27.32
N THR A 51 -3.35 -8.00 28.50
CA THR A 51 -4.14 -7.90 29.75
C THR A 51 -4.79 -6.52 29.92
N ARG A 52 -4.29 -5.49 29.21
CA ARG A 52 -4.79 -4.11 29.23
C ARG A 52 -4.32 -3.34 28.00
N TYR A 53 -5.15 -2.44 27.45
CA TYR A 53 -4.74 -1.53 26.39
C TYR A 53 -4.09 -0.27 26.97
N GLN A 54 -3.12 0.29 26.24
CA GLN A 54 -2.58 1.62 26.55
C GLN A 54 -3.28 2.68 25.70
N GLU A 55 -3.35 3.91 26.22
CA GLU A 55 -3.92 5.06 25.54
C GLU A 55 -3.04 6.30 25.72
N ALA A 56 -3.28 7.31 24.87
CA ALA A 56 -2.54 8.57 24.97
C ALA A 56 -2.79 9.27 26.33
N PRO A 57 -1.79 9.94 26.93
CA PRO A 57 -1.94 10.59 28.24
C PRO A 57 -3.14 11.55 28.33
N MET A 58 -3.37 12.33 27.27
CA MET A 58 -4.51 13.25 27.18
C MET A 58 -5.88 12.54 27.22
N LEU A 59 -5.96 11.28 26.79
CA LEU A 59 -7.19 10.48 26.89
C LEU A 59 -7.33 9.86 28.28
N ALA A 60 -6.24 9.38 28.87
CA ALA A 60 -6.25 8.83 30.23
C ALA A 60 -6.74 9.85 31.27
N GLU A 61 -6.37 11.13 31.13
CA GLU A 61 -6.89 12.22 31.96
C GLU A 61 -8.42 12.35 31.84
N ARG A 62 -8.96 12.21 30.63
CA ARG A 62 -10.41 12.29 30.40
C ARG A 62 -11.15 11.08 30.96
N VAL A 63 -10.54 9.90 30.89
CA VAL A 63 -11.06 8.68 31.54
C VAL A 63 -11.07 8.84 33.06
N ALA A 64 -10.00 9.38 33.65
CA ALA A 64 -9.93 9.66 35.07
C ALA A 64 -10.98 10.69 35.54
N ARG A 65 -11.33 11.64 34.67
CA ARG A 65 -12.43 12.60 34.90
C ARG A 65 -13.83 12.03 34.65
N GLY A 66 -13.94 10.80 34.14
CA GLY A 66 -15.23 10.18 33.79
C GLY A 66 -15.89 10.74 32.53
N GLU A 67 -15.17 11.53 31.74
CA GLU A 67 -15.68 12.12 30.49
C GLU A 67 -15.60 11.16 29.30
N LEU A 68 -14.81 10.09 29.43
CA LEU A 68 -14.56 9.11 28.38
C LEU A 68 -14.54 7.69 28.97
N PRO A 69 -15.16 6.70 28.32
CA PRO A 69 -15.01 5.30 28.69
C PRO A 69 -13.55 4.82 28.55
N PRO A 70 -13.12 3.81 29.34
CA PRO A 70 -11.79 3.24 29.23
C PRO A 70 -11.53 2.61 27.85
N ALA A 71 -10.26 2.45 27.50
CA ALA A 71 -9.85 1.97 26.17
C ALA A 71 -10.45 0.59 25.81
N GLU A 72 -10.58 -0.30 26.80
CA GLU A 72 -11.14 -1.65 26.64
C GLU A 72 -12.59 -1.64 26.15
N GLU A 73 -13.39 -0.66 26.57
CA GLU A 73 -14.80 -0.54 26.17
C GLU A 73 -14.96 0.14 24.82
N ARG A 74 -13.98 0.96 24.40
CA ARG A 74 -14.02 1.69 23.13
C ARG A 74 -13.56 0.85 21.94
N LEU A 75 -12.71 -0.15 22.18
CA LEU A 75 -12.17 -1.00 21.14
C LEU A 75 -13.12 -2.15 20.81
N PRO A 76 -13.23 -2.59 19.54
CA PRO A 76 -13.98 -3.78 19.19
C PRO A 76 -13.31 -5.04 19.76
N GLU A 77 -14.06 -6.13 19.90
CA GLU A 77 -13.55 -7.42 20.40
C GLU A 77 -12.32 -7.91 19.63
N ASN A 78 -12.27 -7.65 18.33
CA ASN A 78 -11.15 -7.98 17.46
C ASN A 78 -10.53 -6.69 16.88
N PRO A 79 -9.59 -6.05 17.58
CA PRO A 79 -8.94 -4.84 17.09
C PRO A 79 -7.98 -5.15 15.93
N LEU A 80 -7.91 -4.23 14.97
CA LEU A 80 -6.88 -4.27 13.93
C LEU A 80 -5.51 -4.06 14.58
N ILE A 81 -4.62 -5.04 14.39
CA ILE A 81 -3.25 -4.96 14.87
C ILE A 81 -2.35 -4.50 13.73
N LEU A 82 -1.80 -3.28 13.86
CA LEU A 82 -0.80 -2.76 12.93
C LEU A 82 0.57 -3.35 13.27
N GLY A 83 1.17 -4.08 12.34
CA GLY A 83 2.54 -4.56 12.47
C GLY A 83 3.51 -3.38 12.40
N GLY A 84 4.34 -3.19 13.43
CA GLY A 84 5.26 -2.06 13.49
C GLY A 84 6.22 -2.06 12.29
N ALA A 85 6.28 -0.95 11.55
CA ALA A 85 7.21 -0.76 10.42
C ALA A 85 8.69 -0.62 10.85
N GLY A 86 9.04 -1.04 12.06
CA GLY A 86 10.38 -0.95 12.64
C GLY A 86 10.35 -1.13 14.17
N SER A 87 9.67 -0.23 14.88
CA SER A 87 9.53 -0.25 16.34
C SER A 87 8.20 0.38 16.80
N ILE A 88 7.81 0.10 18.04
CA ILE A 88 6.65 0.75 18.68
C ILE A 88 7.01 2.20 19.00
N GLY A 89 6.19 3.16 18.55
CA GLY A 89 6.40 4.58 18.81
C GLY A 89 5.77 5.05 20.13
N PRO A 90 6.26 6.14 20.74
CA PRO A 90 5.65 6.78 21.90
C PRO A 90 4.39 7.59 21.52
N TYR A 91 3.51 7.86 22.48
CA TYR A 91 2.37 8.76 22.30
C TYR A 91 2.79 10.24 22.32
N GLY A 92 2.15 11.07 21.49
CA GLY A 92 2.21 12.53 21.55
C GLY A 92 2.90 13.18 20.35
N GLY A 93 3.14 14.49 20.48
CA GLY A 93 3.70 15.35 19.42
C GLY A 93 2.65 15.99 18.52
N ASP A 94 3.11 16.88 17.65
CA ASP A 94 2.29 17.57 16.65
C ASP A 94 2.81 17.26 15.24
N ILE A 95 1.93 16.80 14.35
CA ILE A 95 2.25 16.67 12.93
C ILE A 95 2.01 18.03 12.27
N ARG A 96 3.10 18.71 11.87
CA ARG A 96 3.02 19.95 11.09
C ARG A 96 3.28 19.63 9.62
N SER A 97 2.29 19.88 8.79
CA SER A 97 2.39 19.70 7.34
C SER A 97 1.71 20.88 6.63
N GLY A 98 2.29 21.31 5.51
CA GLY A 98 1.74 22.35 4.65
C GLY A 98 0.96 21.73 3.51
N PHE A 99 -0.24 22.25 3.26
CA PHE A 99 -1.09 21.83 2.16
C PHE A 99 -1.69 23.03 1.46
N THR A 100 -1.75 22.98 0.14
CA THR A 100 -2.54 23.94 -0.64
C THR A 100 -3.86 23.28 -0.97
N LEU A 101 -4.95 23.88 -0.48
CA LEU A 101 -6.31 23.38 -0.67
C LEU A 101 -7.17 24.45 -1.32
N GLU A 102 -8.03 24.02 -2.22
CA GLU A 102 -9.13 24.86 -2.68
C GLU A 102 -10.21 24.94 -1.58
N TYR A 103 -10.78 26.12 -1.39
CA TYR A 103 -11.80 26.32 -0.37
C TYR A 103 -13.02 25.43 -0.64
N GLY A 104 -13.44 24.67 0.37
CA GLY A 104 -14.57 23.74 0.27
C GLY A 104 -14.24 22.38 -0.36
N SER A 105 -13.01 22.14 -0.83
CA SER A 105 -12.62 20.87 -1.43
C SER A 105 -11.99 19.87 -0.46
N PHE A 106 -11.87 20.20 0.84
CA PHE A 106 -11.15 19.36 1.81
C PHE A 106 -11.56 17.89 1.77
N ALA A 107 -12.86 17.60 1.70
CA ALA A 107 -13.34 16.21 1.63
C ALA A 107 -12.95 15.50 0.32
N ALA A 108 -12.96 16.23 -0.80
CA ALA A 108 -12.54 15.69 -2.10
C ALA A 108 -11.01 15.53 -2.16
N ASP A 109 -10.25 16.47 -1.61
CA ASP A 109 -8.79 16.42 -1.60
C ASP A 109 -8.25 15.36 -0.63
N MET A 110 -8.91 15.14 0.50
CA MET A 110 -8.61 14.02 1.40
C MET A 110 -8.86 12.65 0.74
N ARG A 111 -9.78 12.57 -0.22
CA ARG A 111 -10.08 11.34 -0.95
C ARG A 111 -9.11 11.12 -2.11
N ASP A 112 -8.99 12.10 -2.99
CA ASP A 112 -8.35 11.95 -4.30
C ASP A 112 -7.21 12.95 -4.54
N GLY A 113 -7.03 13.92 -3.64
CA GLY A 113 -6.10 15.05 -3.80
C GLY A 113 -4.76 14.89 -3.10
N GLU A 114 -4.01 16.00 -3.06
CA GLU A 114 -2.61 16.01 -2.63
C GLU A 114 -2.49 15.71 -1.13
N VAL A 115 -3.40 16.24 -0.34
CA VAL A 115 -3.43 16.06 1.12
C VAL A 115 -3.74 14.62 1.47
N GLY A 116 -4.75 14.02 0.83
CA GLY A 116 -5.05 12.60 0.99
C GLY A 116 -3.83 11.73 0.67
N ARG A 117 -3.19 11.98 -0.47
CA ARG A 117 -1.98 11.23 -0.88
C ARG A 117 -0.80 11.36 0.08
N HIS A 118 -0.62 12.50 0.74
CA HIS A 118 0.51 12.72 1.65
C HIS A 118 0.21 12.30 3.08
N ILE A 119 -1.00 12.58 3.59
CA ILE A 119 -1.38 12.26 4.97
C ILE A 119 -1.71 10.78 5.12
N VAL A 120 -2.44 10.19 4.17
CA VAL A 120 -2.97 8.83 4.35
C VAL A 120 -1.84 7.81 4.51
N PRO A 121 -0.73 7.82 3.76
CA PRO A 121 0.37 6.89 4.00
C PRO A 121 1.10 7.11 5.34
N LEU A 122 1.14 8.34 5.86
CA LEU A 122 1.80 8.67 7.13
C LEU A 122 1.02 8.16 8.35
N LEU A 123 -0.30 8.23 8.28
CA LEU A 123 -1.20 7.79 9.35
C LEU A 123 -1.67 6.34 9.17
N PHE A 124 -1.67 5.82 7.93
CA PHE A 124 -2.40 4.62 7.53
C PHE A 124 -1.59 3.68 6.61
N GLN A 125 -0.40 3.24 7.02
CA GLN A 125 0.02 1.90 6.57
C GLN A 125 -0.87 0.84 7.26
N GLY A 126 -2.10 0.67 6.75
CA GLY A 126 -3.03 -0.39 7.14
C GLY A 126 -4.36 0.04 7.78
N LEU A 127 -4.60 1.33 8.06
CA LEU A 127 -5.78 1.75 8.85
C LEU A 127 -7.03 2.12 8.01
N VAL A 128 -6.92 2.26 6.69
CA VAL A 128 -8.13 2.24 5.84
C VAL A 128 -8.45 0.77 5.59
N ALA A 129 -9.44 0.25 6.32
CA ALA A 129 -10.01 -1.08 6.05
C ALA A 129 -10.51 -1.19 4.61
N TYR A 130 -10.68 -0.05 3.93
CA TYR A 130 -11.16 0.04 2.58
C TYR A 130 -10.02 0.28 1.58
N ASP A 131 -9.99 -0.52 0.51
CA ASP A 131 -9.17 -0.27 -0.66
C ASP A 131 -9.60 1.02 -1.40
N GLN A 132 -8.85 1.45 -2.42
CA GLN A 132 -9.21 2.64 -3.23
C GLN A 132 -10.63 2.56 -3.84
N ASP A 133 -11.18 1.35 -3.98
CA ASP A 133 -12.55 1.07 -4.42
C ASP A 133 -13.59 1.01 -3.28
N LEU A 134 -13.27 1.50 -2.08
CA LEU A 134 -14.13 1.44 -0.89
C LEU A 134 -14.55 0.00 -0.50
N ARG A 135 -13.71 -0.99 -0.79
CA ARG A 135 -13.94 -2.41 -0.43
C ARG A 135 -13.15 -2.80 0.81
N LEU A 136 -13.85 -3.40 1.78
CA LEU A 136 -13.22 -3.91 3.00
C LEU A 136 -12.16 -4.97 2.63
N ARG A 137 -10.93 -4.79 3.08
CA ARG A 137 -9.80 -5.73 2.93
C ARG A 137 -9.86 -6.84 3.96
#